data_AF-A0A6J5VQ61-F1
#
_entry.id   AF-A0A6J5VQ61-F1
#
_cell.length_a   1.000
_cell.length_b   1.000
_cell.length_c   1.000
_cell.angle_alpha   90.00
_cell.angle_beta   90.00
_cell.angle_gamma   90.00
#
_symmetry.space_group_name_H-M   'P 1'
#
loop_
_entity.id
_entity.type
_entity.pdbx_description
1 polymer ?
#
loop_
_entity_poly.entity_id
_entity_poly.type
_entity_poly.pdbx_seq_one_letter_code
_entity_poly.pdbx_strand_id
1 'polypeptide(L)'
;MSSSLPSPNSSHFLKLIETNYLIWIWQIKLFLIGHGTWHFVDGSFPQTSQFHPPSSENNDTTTPNPDHTLWFQHDQLEVSYITSILFESMLTYSVL
;
A
#
# COMPACT_ATOMS: atom_id res chain seq x y z
N MET A 1 21.34 3.01 6.10
CA MET A 1 21.44 2.51 4.70
C MET A 1 20.10 2.81 4.05
N SER A 2 20.07 3.76 3.11
CA SER A 2 18.83 4.08 2.39
C SER A 2 18.58 2.97 1.38
N SER A 3 17.70 2.03 1.71
CA SER A 3 17.22 1.04 0.75
C SER A 3 16.20 1.73 -0.15
N SER A 4 16.65 2.23 -1.30
CA SER A 4 15.74 2.62 -2.38
C SER A 4 14.94 1.39 -2.78
N LEU A 5 13.64 1.42 -2.50
CA LEU A 5 12.73 0.35 -2.86
C LEU A 5 12.74 0.21 -4.40
N PRO A 6 12.91 -1.01 -4.96
CA PRO A 6 12.93 -1.19 -6.39
C PRO A 6 11.64 -0.64 -6.99
N SER A 7 11.77 0.18 -8.03
CA SER A 7 10.64 0.63 -8.85
C SER A 7 9.77 -0.58 -9.21
N PRO A 8 8.44 -0.52 -9.01
CA PRO A 8 7.52 -1.56 -9.46
C PRO A 8 7.71 -1.79 -10.95
N ASN A 9 8.44 -2.83 -11.35
CA ASN A 9 8.55 -3.18 -12.76
C ASN A 9 7.23 -3.84 -13.18
N SER A 10 6.22 -3.02 -13.48
CA SER A 10 4.86 -3.44 -13.80
C SER A 10 4.75 -4.20 -15.13
N SER A 11 5.82 -4.21 -15.93
CA SER A 11 5.90 -4.91 -17.22
C SER A 11 5.66 -6.42 -17.13
N HIS A 12 5.79 -7.02 -15.95
CA HIS A 12 5.56 -8.45 -15.73
C HIS A 12 4.10 -8.83 -15.45
N PHE A 13 3.21 -7.86 -15.21
CA PHE A 13 1.80 -8.13 -14.93
C PHE A 13 0.96 -8.01 -16.19
N LEU A 14 -0.11 -8.80 -16.27
CA LEU A 14 -1.12 -8.60 -17.30
C LEU A 14 -1.75 -7.21 -17.12
N LYS A 15 -1.92 -6.48 -18.23
CA LYS A 15 -2.70 -5.24 -18.23
C LYS A 15 -4.18 -5.58 -18.04
N LEU A 16 -4.87 -4.86 -17.17
CA LEU A 16 -6.31 -5.04 -16.97
C LEU A 16 -7.05 -4.58 -18.25
N ILE A 17 -7.87 -5.47 -18.80
CA ILE A 17 -8.78 -5.22 -19.91
C ILE A 17 -10.18 -5.73 -19.54
N GLU A 18 -11.19 -5.36 -20.33
CA GLU A 18 -12.61 -5.63 -20.04
C GLU A 18 -12.94 -7.11 -19.78
N THR A 19 -12.17 -8.04 -20.34
CA THR A 19 -12.46 -9.47 -20.33
C THR A 19 -11.53 -10.32 -19.46
N ASN A 20 -10.49 -9.74 -18.85
CA ASN A 20 -9.46 -10.52 -18.14
C ASN A 20 -9.42 -10.31 -16.63
N TYR A 21 -10.41 -9.62 -16.04
CA TYR A 21 -10.41 -9.26 -14.62
C TYR A 21 -10.08 -10.44 -13.69
N LEU A 22 -10.68 -11.62 -13.92
CA LEU A 22 -10.45 -12.80 -13.07
C LEU A 22 -8.99 -13.29 -13.10
N ILE A 23 -8.35 -13.26 -14.26
CA ILE A 23 -6.95 -13.67 -14.41
C ILE A 23 -6.04 -12.59 -13.80
N TRP A 24 -6.37 -11.32 -14.07
CA TRP A 24 -5.65 -10.17 -13.55
C TRP A 24 -5.62 -10.16 -12.02
N ILE A 25 -6.80 -10.27 -11.36
CA ILE A 25 -6.89 -10.23 -9.91
C ILE A 25 -6.20 -11.43 -9.26
N TRP A 26 -6.21 -12.59 -9.91
CA TRP A 26 -5.52 -13.78 -9.43
C TRP A 26 -3.99 -13.59 -9.43
N GLN A 27 -3.44 -13.00 -10.49
CA GLN A 27 -2.00 -12.68 -10.55
C GLN A 27 -1.58 -11.67 -9.49
N ILE A 28 -2.33 -10.58 -9.32
CA ILE A 28 -2.07 -9.58 -8.28
C ILE A 28 -2.13 -10.23 -6.89
N LYS A 29 -3.17 -11.01 -6.63
CA LYS A 29 -3.32 -11.70 -5.34
C LYS A 29 -2.17 -12.64 -5.04
N LEU A 30 -1.78 -13.51 -5.99
CA LEU A 30 -0.66 -14.43 -5.79
C LEU A 30 0.66 -13.70 -5.56
N PHE A 31 0.89 -12.62 -6.29
CA PHE A 31 2.08 -11.80 -6.14
C PHE A 31 2.15 -11.18 -4.73
N LEU A 32 1.06 -10.54 -4.28
CA LEU A 32 0.99 -9.92 -2.96
C LEU A 32 1.08 -10.95 -1.82
N ILE A 33 0.55 -12.16 -2.03
CA ILE A 33 0.74 -13.28 -1.09
C ILE A 33 2.24 -13.67 -1.04
N GLY A 34 2.90 -13.77 -2.20
CA GLY A 34 4.33 -14.07 -2.28
C GLY A 34 5.22 -13.01 -1.61
N HIS A 35 4.82 -11.75 -1.69
CA HIS A 35 5.48 -10.63 -1.00
C HIS A 35 5.06 -10.46 0.47
N GLY A 36 4.06 -11.22 0.93
CA GLY A 36 3.56 -11.12 2.29
C GLY A 36 2.77 -9.84 2.58
N THR A 37 2.29 -9.11 1.58
CA THR A 37 1.62 -7.81 1.73
C THR A 37 0.11 -7.86 1.44
N TRP A 38 -0.41 -9.03 1.05
CA TRP A 38 -1.84 -9.24 0.80
C TRP A 38 -2.74 -8.83 1.98
N HIS A 39 -2.23 -8.89 3.22
CA HIS A 39 -2.96 -8.52 4.42
C HIS A 39 -3.34 -7.03 4.51
N PHE A 40 -2.67 -6.15 3.74
CA PHE A 40 -3.05 -4.75 3.58
C PHE A 40 -4.27 -4.59 2.67
N VAL A 41 -4.46 -5.50 1.71
CA VAL A 41 -5.54 -5.44 0.71
C VAL A 41 -6.80 -6.17 1.18
N ASP A 42 -6.66 -7.29 1.88
CA ASP A 42 -7.81 -8.07 2.35
C ASP A 42 -8.41 -7.58 3.67
N GLY A 43 -7.80 -6.56 4.29
CA GLY A 43 -8.27 -5.96 5.54
C GLY A 43 -7.94 -6.77 6.79
N SER A 44 -7.15 -7.85 6.69
CA SER A 44 -6.69 -8.62 7.86
C SER A 44 -5.74 -7.83 8.75
N PHE A 45 -5.13 -6.76 8.22
CA PHE A 45 -4.26 -5.85 8.95
C PHE A 45 -4.88 -4.44 9.03
N PRO A 46 -5.84 -4.22 9.95
CA PRO A 46 -6.58 -2.96 10.03
C PRO A 46 -5.69 -1.80 10.46
N GLN A 47 -6.15 -0.59 10.15
CA GLN A 47 -5.50 0.65 10.57
C GLN A 47 -5.28 0.67 12.09
N THR A 48 -4.04 0.98 12.51
CA THR A 48 -3.71 1.17 13.92
C THR A 48 -4.19 2.55 14.41
N SER A 49 -4.42 2.69 15.72
CA SER A 49 -4.84 3.98 16.29
C SER A 49 -3.81 5.06 15.97
N GLN A 50 -4.25 6.22 15.46
CA GLN A 50 -3.38 7.36 15.13
C GLN A 50 -2.64 7.92 16.34
N PHE A 51 -3.23 7.74 17.52
CA PHE A 51 -2.73 8.29 18.77
C PHE A 51 -2.80 7.24 19.88
N HIS A 52 -1.87 7.33 20.83
CA HIS A 52 -1.97 6.53 22.05
C HIS A 52 -3.09 7.06 22.96
N PRO A 53 -3.70 6.18 23.78
CA PRO A 53 -4.65 6.63 24.79
C PRO A 53 -3.95 7.59 25.77
N PRO A 54 -4.68 8.58 26.32
CA PRO A 54 -4.11 9.51 27.29
C PRO A 54 -3.55 8.74 28.48
N SER A 55 -2.32 9.05 28.89
CA SER A 55 -1.62 8.34 29.97
C SER A 55 -2.18 8.61 31.36
N SER A 56 -3.08 9.59 31.51
CA SER A 56 -3.78 9.94 32.76
C SER A 56 -5.02 10.79 32.46
N GLU A 57 -6.04 10.74 33.35
CA GLU A 57 -7.31 11.47 33.22
C GLU A 57 -7.19 13.00 33.08
N ASN A 58 -6.03 13.58 33.43
CA ASN A 58 -5.77 15.03 33.36
C ASN A 58 -4.76 15.44 32.28
N ASN A 59 -4.39 14.53 31.38
CA ASN A 59 -3.38 14.80 30.36
C ASN A 59 -4.00 14.75 28.95
N ASP A 60 -4.39 15.93 28.45
CA ASP A 60 -4.89 16.14 27.08
C ASP A 60 -3.79 16.01 26.00
N THR A 61 -2.60 15.52 26.35
CA THR A 61 -1.53 15.33 25.36
C THR A 61 -1.75 14.07 24.55
N THR A 62 -2.38 14.25 23.40
CA THR A 62 -2.50 13.25 22.35
C THR A 62 -1.12 12.98 21.76
N THR A 63 -0.53 11.83 22.06
CA THR A 63 0.78 11.42 21.53
C THR A 63 0.60 10.63 20.22
N PRO A 64 1.24 11.02 19.10
CA PRO A 64 1.18 10.28 17.85
C PRO A 64 1.71 8.86 18.00
N ASN A 65 1.00 7.90 17.39
CA ASN A 65 1.44 6.51 17.36
C ASN A 65 2.39 6.28 16.16
N PRO A 66 3.68 5.97 16.40
CA PRO A 66 4.62 5.68 15.31
C PRO A 66 4.19 4.45 14.50
N ASP A 67 3.51 3.48 15.10
CA ASP A 67 3.02 2.29 14.39
C ASP A 67 1.91 2.63 13.38
N HIS A 68 1.14 3.70 13.62
CA HIS A 68 0.19 4.22 12.63
C HIS A 68 0.88 4.86 11.45
N THR A 69 1.96 5.60 11.71
CA THR A 69 2.75 6.19 10.63
C THR A 69 3.38 5.11 9.75
N LEU A 70 3.95 4.07 10.36
CA LEU A 70 4.50 2.93 9.62
C LEU A 70 3.43 2.17 8.84
N TRP A 71 2.31 1.82 9.50
CA TRP A 71 1.16 1.19 8.84
C TRP A 71 0.72 1.98 7.60
N PHE A 72 0.56 3.30 7.76
CA PHE A 72 0.09 4.19 6.70
C PHE A 72 1.09 4.27 5.54
N GLN A 73 2.39 4.36 5.82
CA GLN A 73 3.41 4.35 4.77
C GLN A 73 3.37 3.06 3.95
N HIS A 74 3.25 1.91 4.61
CA HIS A 74 3.14 0.63 3.92
C HIS A 74 1.87 0.52 3.09
N ASP A 75 0.72 0.91 3.64
CA ASP A 75 -0.56 0.94 2.93
C ASP A 75 -0.48 1.80 1.65
N GLN A 76 0.07 3.02 1.76
CA GLN A 76 0.21 3.92 0.61
C GLN A 76 1.18 3.39 -0.47
N LEU A 77 2.21 2.64 -0.06
CA LEU A 77 3.13 2.00 -1.00
C LEU A 77 2.43 0.90 -1.81
N GLU A 78 1.60 0.07 -1.16
CA GLU A 78 0.82 -0.97 -1.84
C GLU A 78 -0.19 -0.36 -2.81
N VAL A 79 -0.88 0.72 -2.40
CA VAL A 79 -1.79 1.47 -3.28
C VAL A 79 -1.04 2.02 -4.50
N SER A 80 0.12 2.64 -4.28
CA SER A 80 0.96 3.17 -5.37
C SER A 80 1.39 2.06 -6.34
N TYR A 81 1.78 0.90 -5.81
CA TYR A 81 2.20 -0.27 -6.57
C TYR A 81 1.08 -0.80 -7.48
N ILE A 82 -0.09 -1.10 -6.90
CA ILE A 82 -1.26 -1.61 -7.64
C ILE A 82 -1.70 -0.59 -8.70
N THR A 83 -1.69 0.71 -8.35
CA THR A 83 -2.01 1.79 -9.27
C THR A 83 -1.02 1.83 -10.44
N SER A 84 0.27 1.62 -10.20
CA SER A 84 1.30 1.56 -11.24
C SER A 84 1.16 0.35 -12.19
N ILE A 85 0.50 -0.72 -11.76
CA ILE A 85 0.18 -1.86 -12.63
C ILE A 85 -1.05 -1.59 -13.48
N LEU A 86 -2.05 -0.91 -12.90
CA LEU A 86 -3.29 -0.57 -13.59
C LEU A 86 -3.11 0.53 -14.64
N PHE A 87 -2.34 1.56 -14.29
CA PHE A 87 -2.11 2.71 -15.15
C PHE A 87 -0.66 2.70 -15.62
N GLU A 88 -0.46 2.43 -16.91
CA GLU A 88 0.82 2.59 -17.57
C GLU A 88 1.22 4.08 -17.50
N SER A 89 2.03 4.43 -16.50
CA SER A 89 2.65 5.74 -16.30
C SER A 89 1.69 6.95 -16.17
N MET A 90 0.91 7.03 -15.09
CA MET A 90 0.43 8.35 -14.63
C MET A 90 1.58 9.28 -14.15
N LEU A 91 2.83 8.79 -14.11
CA LEU A 91 4.03 9.57 -13.84
C LEU A 91 4.54 10.38 -15.05
N THR A 92 4.00 10.16 -16.25
CA THR A 92 4.42 10.90 -17.46
C THR A 92 3.77 12.29 -17.57
N TYR A 93 2.77 12.61 -16.74
CA TYR A 93 2.01 13.87 -16.83
C TYR A 93 2.44 14.99 -15.85
N SER A 94 3.44 14.77 -14.99
CA SER A 94 3.92 15.80 -14.05
C SER A 94 5.12 16.63 -14.54
N VAL A 95 5.37 16.67 -15.85
CA VAL A 95 6.36 17.59 -16.46
C VAL A 95 5.68 18.41 -17.57
N LEU A 96 5.08 19.53 -17.18
CA LEU A 96 4.81 20.69 -18.04
C LEU A 96 5.30 21.95 -17.31
#